data_AF-A0A660UZ84-F1
#
_entry.id   AF-A0A660UZ84-F1
#
_cell.length_a   1.000
_cell.length_b   1.000
_cell.length_c   1.000
_cell.angle_alpha   90.00
_cell.angle_beta   90.00
_cell.angle_gamma   90.00
#
_symmetry.space_group_name_H-M   'P 1'
#
loop_
_entity.id
_entity.type
_entity.pdbx_description
1 polymer ?
#
loop_
_entity_poly.entity_id
_entity_poly.type
_entity_poly.pdbx_seq_one_letter_code
_entity_poly.pdbx_strand_id
1 'polypeptide(L)'
;MKLPEVKNSERYAGLYVVDFGDHSGVGFTADEVAELLDSAKFKHVKVFKIHKAYPDGKMELRGVRPEIFQLEMGMFFYSQDIETAGDDYKRLTNLAIAQAPPGRAKVHLAKYDDDKFVTALIYPAEYDDEFSRWLLDGEYKTAGAAAGGVDAVRRYYDEAPQVLQRRQLFGRSSFDNRTGEQLLAATKIAVQR
;
A
#
# COMPACT_ATOMS: atom_id res chain seq x y z
N MET A 1 16.81 -2.59 19.61
CA MET A 1 15.98 -3.68 19.08
C MET A 1 16.73 -5.01 19.14
N LYS A 2 16.11 -6.04 19.70
CA LYS A 2 16.61 -7.43 19.65
C LYS A 2 15.50 -8.26 19.01
N LEU A 3 15.75 -8.79 17.81
CA LEU A 3 14.78 -9.64 17.13
C LEU A 3 14.72 -11.02 17.81
N PRO A 4 13.54 -11.65 17.88
CA PRO A 4 13.44 -13.07 18.21
C PRO A 4 14.06 -13.94 17.12
N GLU A 5 14.34 -15.20 17.44
CA GLU A 5 14.71 -16.20 16.44
C GLU A 5 13.49 -16.49 15.54
N VAL A 6 13.65 -16.29 14.23
CA VAL A 6 12.57 -16.49 13.24
C VAL A 6 12.95 -17.66 12.35
N LYS A 7 12.15 -18.73 12.38
CA LYS A 7 12.27 -19.87 11.46
C LYS A 7 11.42 -19.64 10.22
N ASN A 8 11.85 -20.18 9.07
CA ASN A 8 11.19 -20.01 7.77
C ASN A 8 10.96 -18.52 7.44
N SER A 9 11.96 -17.69 7.70
CA SER A 9 11.90 -16.22 7.69
C SER A 9 11.53 -15.63 6.33
N GLU A 10 11.78 -16.34 5.23
CA GLU A 10 11.41 -15.95 3.87
C GLU A 10 9.92 -15.58 3.72
N ARG A 11 9.02 -16.24 4.46
CA ARG A 11 7.57 -15.99 4.39
C ARG A 11 7.14 -14.63 4.97
N TYR A 12 8.03 -13.94 5.65
CA TYR A 12 7.74 -12.64 6.28
C TYR A 12 8.18 -11.45 5.43
N ALA A 13 8.77 -11.67 4.26
CA ALA A 13 9.07 -10.58 3.34
C ALA A 13 7.78 -9.80 2.99
N GLY A 14 7.82 -8.47 3.09
CA GLY A 14 6.66 -7.59 2.94
C GLY A 14 5.84 -7.36 4.22
N LEU A 15 6.06 -8.15 5.27
CA LEU A 15 5.48 -7.89 6.60
C LEU A 15 6.35 -6.93 7.42
N TYR A 16 5.87 -6.60 8.60
CA TYR A 16 6.47 -5.59 9.47
C TYR A 16 6.99 -6.19 10.78
N VAL A 17 8.05 -5.58 11.26
CA VAL A 17 8.56 -5.70 12.63
C VAL A 17 8.16 -4.45 13.40
N VAL A 18 7.64 -4.65 14.61
CA VAL A 18 7.32 -3.57 15.54
C VAL A 18 8.24 -3.70 16.76
N ASP A 19 9.04 -2.67 17.02
CA ASP A 19 9.87 -2.54 18.22
C ASP A 19 9.09 -1.74 19.28
N PHE A 20 8.64 -2.44 20.32
CA PHE A 20 7.89 -1.88 21.44
C PHE A 20 8.83 -1.28 22.51
N GLY A 21 10.15 -1.44 22.35
CA GLY A 21 11.18 -0.90 23.26
C GLY A 21 11.74 -1.96 24.21
N ASP A 22 10.87 -2.67 24.93
CA ASP A 22 11.25 -3.80 25.81
C ASP A 22 11.32 -5.14 25.06
N HIS A 23 10.55 -5.27 23.97
CA HIS A 23 10.56 -6.43 23.08
C HIS A 23 10.24 -6.01 21.63
N SER A 24 10.36 -6.96 20.71
CA SER A 24 10.02 -6.76 19.30
C SER A 24 9.14 -7.91 18.80
N GLY A 25 8.12 -7.57 18.03
CA GLY A 25 7.25 -8.53 17.36
C GLY A 25 7.48 -8.54 15.86
N VAL A 26 7.44 -9.72 15.24
CA VAL A 26 7.70 -9.92 13.81
C VAL A 26 6.49 -10.54 13.12
N GLY A 27 6.09 -9.98 11.97
CA GLY A 27 5.06 -10.53 11.09
C GLY A 27 3.73 -9.78 11.12
N PHE A 28 3.75 -8.46 11.35
CA PHE A 28 2.56 -7.62 11.29
C PHE A 28 2.23 -7.25 9.85
N THR A 29 0.95 -7.16 9.51
CA THR A 29 0.51 -6.59 8.22
C THR A 29 0.54 -5.05 8.29
N ALA A 30 0.46 -4.38 7.14
CA ALA A 30 0.41 -2.92 7.11
C ALA A 30 -0.84 -2.38 7.82
N ASP A 31 -1.99 -3.03 7.62
CA ASP A 31 -3.25 -2.69 8.30
C ASP A 31 -3.13 -2.84 9.83
N GLU A 32 -2.50 -3.93 10.31
CA GLU A 32 -2.25 -4.14 11.75
C GLU A 32 -1.33 -3.06 12.33
N VAL A 33 -0.29 -2.66 11.59
CA VAL A 33 0.60 -1.58 12.02
C VAL A 33 -0.12 -0.24 12.06
N ALA A 34 -0.94 0.07 11.05
CA ALA A 34 -1.73 1.29 11.03
C ALA A 34 -2.64 1.37 12.27
N GLU A 35 -3.35 0.28 12.59
CA GLU A 35 -4.21 0.21 13.77
C GLU A 35 -3.42 0.38 15.08
N LEU A 36 -2.21 -0.21 15.18
CA LEU A 36 -1.34 0.02 16.35
C LEU A 36 -0.96 1.48 16.49
N LEU A 37 -0.56 2.15 15.41
CA LEU A 37 -0.11 3.54 15.43
C LEU A 37 -1.25 4.53 15.75
N ASP A 38 -2.50 4.18 15.44
CA ASP A 38 -3.69 4.97 15.83
C ASP A 38 -3.95 4.91 17.34
N SER A 39 -3.52 3.84 18.02
CA SER A 39 -3.65 3.71 19.46
C SER A 39 -2.71 4.64 20.22
N ALA A 40 -3.26 5.41 21.16
CA ALA A 40 -2.47 6.25 22.07
C ALA A 40 -1.37 5.46 22.82
N LYS A 41 -1.60 4.16 23.07
CA LYS A 41 -0.66 3.27 23.76
C LYS A 41 0.61 3.02 22.96
N PHE A 42 0.54 2.97 21.63
CA PHE A 42 1.66 2.52 20.78
C PHE A 42 2.22 3.61 19.87
N LYS A 43 1.89 4.88 20.07
CA LYS A 43 2.44 6.00 19.27
C LYS A 43 3.97 6.13 19.26
N HIS A 44 4.65 5.49 20.20
CA HIS A 44 6.11 5.58 20.38
C HIS A 44 6.87 4.37 19.80
N VAL A 45 6.17 3.37 19.26
CA VAL A 45 6.82 2.18 18.71
C VAL A 45 7.59 2.51 17.44
N LYS A 46 8.66 1.76 17.16
CA LYS A 46 9.38 1.88 15.90
C LYS A 46 8.94 0.77 14.96
N VAL A 47 8.67 1.14 13.71
CA VAL A 47 8.17 0.21 12.70
C VAL A 47 9.25 0.00 11.64
N PHE A 48 9.44 -1.26 11.25
CA PHE A 48 10.35 -1.63 10.17
C PHE A 48 9.65 -2.58 9.20
N LYS A 49 9.75 -2.31 7.90
CA LYS A 49 9.29 -3.22 6.84
C LYS A 49 10.38 -4.23 6.53
N ILE A 50 10.02 -5.50 6.43
CA ILE A 50 10.93 -6.59 6.07
C ILE A 50 11.08 -6.55 4.55
N HIS A 51 12.21 -6.02 4.07
CA HIS A 51 12.51 -5.89 2.64
C HIS A 51 12.95 -7.23 2.04
N LYS A 52 13.83 -7.94 2.75
CA LYS A 52 14.26 -9.30 2.42
C LYS A 52 14.38 -10.12 3.67
N ALA A 53 14.13 -11.41 3.55
CA ALA A 53 14.34 -12.38 4.61
C ALA A 53 14.97 -13.64 4.03
N TYR A 54 15.94 -14.19 4.75
CA TYR A 54 16.77 -15.31 4.31
C TYR A 54 16.46 -16.56 5.14
N PRO A 55 16.66 -17.79 4.63
CA PRO A 55 16.34 -19.02 5.36
C PRO A 55 17.04 -19.21 6.71
N ASP A 56 18.17 -18.52 6.92
CA ASP A 56 18.99 -18.55 8.15
C ASP A 56 18.47 -17.63 9.26
N GLY A 57 17.30 -16.99 9.09
CA GLY A 57 16.74 -16.05 10.05
C GLY A 57 17.17 -14.59 9.83
N LYS A 58 18.13 -14.31 8.95
CA LYS A 58 18.59 -12.95 8.66
C LYS A 58 17.50 -12.17 7.92
N MET A 59 17.36 -10.89 8.26
CA MET A 59 16.41 -9.97 7.60
C MET A 59 17.07 -8.64 7.24
N GLU A 60 16.70 -8.09 6.09
CA GLU A 60 16.95 -6.69 5.72
C GLU A 60 15.72 -5.88 6.09
N LEU A 61 15.89 -4.93 7.01
CA LEU A 61 14.82 -4.09 7.53
C LEU A 61 14.94 -2.67 7.00
N ARG A 62 13.82 -2.09 6.59
CA ARG A 62 13.70 -0.67 6.24
C ARG A 62 12.90 0.03 7.32
N GLY A 63 13.48 1.05 7.95
CA GLY A 63 12.74 1.89 8.90
C GLY A 63 11.58 2.61 8.20
N VAL A 64 10.41 2.59 8.83
CA VAL A 64 9.19 3.22 8.29
C VAL A 64 8.73 4.30 9.24
N ARG A 65 8.49 5.48 8.67
CA ARG A 65 7.95 6.63 9.38
C ARG A 65 6.46 6.42 9.65
N PRO A 66 5.97 6.54 10.90
CA PRO A 66 4.55 6.32 11.24
C PRO A 66 3.58 7.14 10.38
N GLU A 67 3.99 8.34 9.97
CA GLU A 67 3.17 9.25 9.19
C GLU A 67 2.78 8.65 7.84
N ILE A 68 3.56 7.71 7.28
CA ILE A 68 3.26 7.12 5.96
C ILE A 68 1.94 6.34 5.96
N PHE A 69 1.56 5.74 7.08
CA PHE A 69 0.32 4.95 7.22
C PHE A 69 -0.94 5.83 7.23
N GLN A 70 -0.77 7.15 7.34
CA GLN A 70 -1.84 8.15 7.31
C GLN A 70 -1.89 8.90 5.97
N LEU A 71 -0.98 8.59 5.04
CA LEU A 71 -0.88 9.25 3.74
C LEU A 71 -1.46 8.37 2.65
N GLU A 72 -2.10 9.02 1.68
CA GLU A 72 -2.40 8.41 0.40
C GLU A 72 -1.29 8.77 -0.60
N MET A 73 -0.89 7.78 -1.39
CA MET A 73 -0.08 7.94 -2.58
C MET A 73 -0.92 7.63 -3.81
N GLY A 74 -0.51 8.12 -4.97
CA GLY A 74 -1.23 7.83 -6.19
C GLY A 74 -0.38 7.94 -7.42
N MET A 75 -0.88 7.36 -8.49
CA MET A 75 -0.35 7.38 -9.84
C MET A 75 -1.45 7.86 -10.78
N PHE A 76 -1.14 8.87 -11.57
CA PHE A 76 -2.08 9.62 -12.39
C PHE A 76 -1.63 9.55 -13.84
N PHE A 77 -2.45 8.92 -14.68
CA PHE A 77 -2.17 8.73 -16.10
C PHE A 77 -3.07 9.65 -16.92
N TYR A 78 -2.48 10.67 -17.55
CA TYR A 78 -3.21 11.71 -18.24
C TYR A 78 -3.42 11.37 -19.72
N SER A 79 -4.56 11.76 -20.26
CA SER A 79 -4.88 11.68 -21.69
C SER A 79 -5.64 12.92 -22.15
N GLN A 80 -5.62 13.16 -23.46
CA GLN A 80 -6.26 14.33 -24.08
C GLN A 80 -7.72 14.07 -24.45
N ASP A 81 -8.13 12.81 -24.55
CA ASP A 81 -9.47 12.44 -24.95
C ASP A 81 -10.05 11.36 -24.01
N ILE A 82 -11.38 11.29 -24.00
CA ILE A 82 -12.15 10.41 -23.14
C ILE A 82 -12.06 8.93 -23.56
N GLU A 83 -11.81 8.65 -24.85
CA GLU A 83 -11.74 7.28 -25.35
C GLU A 83 -10.47 6.61 -24.82
N THR A 84 -9.32 7.26 -25.00
CA THR A 84 -8.03 6.86 -24.42
C THR A 84 -8.11 6.75 -22.91
N ALA A 85 -8.69 7.74 -22.21
CA ALA A 85 -8.84 7.72 -20.76
C ALA A 85 -9.69 6.52 -20.29
N GLY A 86 -10.79 6.27 -20.99
CA GLY A 86 -11.71 5.17 -20.71
C GLY A 86 -11.05 3.82 -20.92
N ASP A 87 -10.23 3.67 -21.96
CA ASP A 87 -9.49 2.45 -22.22
C ASP A 87 -8.37 2.22 -21.21
N ASP A 88 -7.66 3.27 -20.79
CA ASP A 88 -6.66 3.22 -19.72
C ASP A 88 -7.29 2.76 -18.39
N TYR A 89 -8.47 3.31 -18.06
CA TYR A 89 -9.26 2.92 -16.90
C TYR A 89 -9.73 1.45 -16.98
N LYS A 90 -10.25 1.03 -18.13
CA LYS A 90 -10.67 -0.37 -18.34
C LYS A 90 -9.49 -1.33 -18.20
N ARG A 91 -8.34 -1.01 -18.80
CA ARG A 91 -7.13 -1.86 -18.69
C ARG A 91 -6.68 -1.99 -17.24
N LEU A 92 -6.66 -0.89 -16.48
CA LEU A 92 -6.26 -0.92 -15.07
C LEU A 92 -7.23 -1.75 -14.21
N THR A 93 -8.52 -1.57 -14.44
CA THR A 93 -9.54 -2.30 -13.68
C THR A 93 -9.63 -3.77 -14.07
N ASN A 94 -9.34 -4.11 -15.32
CA ASN A 94 -9.19 -5.49 -15.78
C ASN A 94 -7.92 -6.16 -15.23
N LEU A 95 -6.82 -5.41 -15.12
CA LEU A 95 -5.62 -5.89 -14.44
C LEU A 95 -5.95 -6.31 -13.00
N ALA A 96 -6.71 -5.52 -12.25
CA ALA A 96 -7.14 -5.86 -10.89
C ALA A 96 -8.02 -7.12 -10.79
N ILE A 97 -8.69 -7.52 -11.88
CA ILE A 97 -9.44 -8.77 -11.95
C ILE A 97 -8.49 -9.94 -12.24
N ALA A 98 -7.57 -9.77 -13.18
CA ALA A 98 -6.61 -10.80 -13.59
C ALA A 98 -5.56 -11.08 -12.50
N GLN A 99 -5.08 -10.03 -11.85
CA GLN A 99 -4.07 -10.04 -10.82
C GLN A 99 -4.52 -9.13 -9.68
N ALA A 100 -4.82 -9.74 -8.54
CA ALA A 100 -5.26 -8.97 -7.37
C ALA A 100 -4.21 -7.90 -7.00
N PRO A 101 -4.63 -6.67 -6.69
CA PRO A 101 -3.71 -5.61 -6.30
C PRO A 101 -3.08 -5.90 -4.93
N PRO A 102 -1.99 -5.21 -4.58
CA PRO A 102 -1.29 -5.40 -3.30
C PRO A 102 -2.13 -5.04 -2.06
N GLY A 103 -3.08 -4.12 -2.22
CA GLY A 103 -3.91 -3.63 -1.13
C GLY A 103 -5.16 -2.93 -1.65
N ARG A 104 -5.88 -2.28 -0.73
CA ARG A 104 -7.02 -1.42 -1.09
C ARG A 104 -6.54 -0.24 -1.94
N ALA A 105 -7.28 0.10 -2.99
CA ALA A 105 -7.01 1.27 -3.79
C ALA A 105 -8.29 1.84 -4.42
N LYS A 106 -8.30 3.13 -4.71
CA LYS A 106 -9.32 3.81 -5.49
C LYS A 106 -8.82 3.92 -6.93
N VAL A 107 -9.67 3.59 -7.89
CA VAL A 107 -9.43 3.90 -9.30
C VAL A 107 -10.50 4.86 -9.76
N HIS A 108 -10.10 6.03 -10.24
CA HIS A 108 -11.01 7.03 -10.81
C HIS A 108 -10.69 7.25 -12.28
N LEU A 109 -11.74 7.39 -13.09
CA LEU A 109 -11.68 8.10 -14.36
C LEU A 109 -12.26 9.49 -14.11
N ALA A 110 -11.46 10.54 -14.31
CA ALA A 110 -11.88 11.90 -14.05
C ALA A 110 -11.54 12.85 -15.20
N LYS A 111 -12.31 13.92 -15.31
CA LYS A 111 -12.18 14.99 -16.30
C LYS A 111 -11.80 16.29 -15.59
N TYR A 112 -10.72 16.92 -16.03
CA TYR A 112 -10.40 18.29 -15.66
C TYR A 112 -11.12 19.26 -16.60
N ASP A 113 -10.87 19.11 -17.90
CA ASP A 113 -11.38 19.97 -18.97
C ASP A 113 -11.75 19.12 -20.21
N ASP A 114 -12.23 19.75 -21.29
CA ASP A 114 -12.67 19.05 -22.51
C ASP A 114 -11.57 18.22 -23.19
N ASP A 115 -10.31 18.59 -22.99
CA ASP A 115 -9.11 17.97 -23.56
C ASP A 115 -8.13 17.45 -22.50
N LYS A 116 -8.59 17.26 -21.26
CA LYS A 116 -7.74 16.81 -20.15
C LYS A 116 -8.47 15.83 -19.24
N PHE A 117 -8.09 14.57 -19.35
CA PHE A 117 -8.62 13.46 -18.56
C PHE A 117 -7.52 12.77 -17.78
N VAL A 118 -7.91 12.03 -16.73
CA VAL A 118 -6.98 11.24 -15.93
C VAL A 118 -7.60 9.92 -15.50
N THR A 119 -6.81 8.85 -15.63
CA THR A 119 -7.01 7.63 -14.85
C THR A 119 -6.14 7.72 -13.60
N ALA A 120 -6.76 7.86 -12.44
CA ALA A 120 -6.08 7.97 -11.15
C ALA A 120 -6.15 6.65 -10.41
N LEU A 121 -5.01 6.17 -9.92
CA LEU A 121 -4.88 5.06 -8.97
C LEU A 121 -4.38 5.64 -7.64
N ILE A 122 -5.17 5.56 -6.57
CA ILE A 122 -4.85 6.14 -5.25
C ILE A 122 -4.90 5.04 -4.19
N TYR A 123 -3.86 4.91 -3.38
CA TYR A 123 -3.68 3.82 -2.41
C TYR A 123 -2.92 4.31 -1.16
N PRO A 124 -2.94 3.54 -0.05
CA PRO A 124 -2.14 3.87 1.13
C PRO A 124 -0.64 3.90 0.82
N ALA A 125 0.06 4.95 1.25
CA ALA A 125 1.42 5.25 0.80
C ALA A 125 2.47 4.18 1.20
N GLU A 126 2.20 3.34 2.19
CA GLU A 126 3.05 2.23 2.60
C GLU A 126 3.18 1.11 1.56
N TYR A 127 2.29 1.09 0.57
CA TYR A 127 2.25 0.11 -0.53
C TYR A 127 2.83 0.63 -1.86
N ASP A 128 3.48 1.80 -1.89
CA ASP A 128 3.97 2.41 -3.14
C ASP A 128 4.86 1.49 -3.98
N ASP A 129 5.85 0.85 -3.36
CA ASP A 129 6.74 -0.10 -4.03
C ASP A 129 5.95 -1.29 -4.61
N GLU A 130 4.96 -1.80 -3.87
CA GLU A 130 4.15 -2.93 -4.29
C GLU A 130 3.19 -2.57 -5.42
N PHE A 131 2.53 -1.41 -5.38
CA PHE A 131 1.66 -0.97 -6.47
C PHE A 131 2.46 -0.67 -7.73
N SER A 132 3.63 -0.06 -7.59
CA SER A 132 4.58 0.14 -8.69
C SER A 132 4.93 -1.18 -9.35
N ARG A 133 5.32 -2.19 -8.55
CA ARG A 133 5.66 -3.52 -9.06
C ARG A 133 4.47 -4.23 -9.69
N TRP A 134 3.29 -4.16 -9.06
CA TRP A 134 2.07 -4.76 -9.58
C TRP A 134 1.69 -4.21 -10.97
N LEU A 135 1.81 -2.91 -11.19
CA LEU A 135 1.58 -2.31 -12.52
C LEU A 135 2.61 -2.78 -13.54
N LEU A 136 3.88 -2.90 -13.15
CA LEU A 136 4.95 -3.40 -14.04
C LEU A 136 4.76 -4.86 -14.41
N ASP A 137 4.46 -5.72 -13.42
CA ASP A 137 4.20 -7.15 -13.62
C ASP A 137 2.96 -7.39 -14.48
N GLY A 138 1.94 -6.52 -14.33
CA GLY A 138 0.73 -6.50 -15.14
C GLY A 138 0.90 -5.83 -16.51
N GLU A 139 2.13 -5.40 -16.85
CA GLU A 139 2.48 -4.64 -18.06
C GLU A 139 1.58 -3.43 -18.33
N TYR A 140 1.06 -2.80 -17.27
CA TYR A 140 0.17 -1.65 -17.40
C TYR A 140 0.96 -0.44 -17.89
N LYS A 141 0.63 0.01 -19.10
CA LYS A 141 1.24 1.17 -19.76
C LYS A 141 0.16 2.05 -20.38
N THR A 142 0.42 3.34 -20.36
CA THR A 142 -0.39 4.40 -20.97
C THR A 142 0.49 5.23 -21.90
N ALA A 143 -0.11 5.88 -22.89
CA ALA A 143 0.63 6.64 -23.91
C ALA A 143 0.96 8.07 -23.45
N GLY A 144 0.22 8.59 -22.47
CA GLY A 144 0.34 9.97 -22.01
C GLY A 144 1.33 10.16 -20.87
N ALA A 145 1.37 11.40 -20.36
CA ALA A 145 2.18 11.75 -19.20
C ALA A 145 1.65 11.02 -17.95
N ALA A 146 2.57 10.65 -17.07
CA ALA A 146 2.25 10.09 -15.77
C ALA A 146 2.84 10.96 -14.65
N ALA A 147 2.09 11.14 -13.56
CA ALA A 147 2.58 11.74 -12.32
C ALA A 147 2.33 10.79 -11.15
N GLY A 148 3.17 10.85 -10.13
CA GLY A 148 3.05 10.00 -8.95
C GLY A 148 3.42 10.71 -7.65
N GLY A 149 3.05 10.11 -6.53
CA GLY A 149 3.43 10.55 -5.19
C GLY A 149 2.32 11.25 -4.41
N VAL A 150 2.60 11.55 -3.14
CA VAL A 150 1.63 12.17 -2.20
C VAL A 150 1.18 13.56 -2.68
N ASP A 151 2.09 14.37 -3.21
CA ASP A 151 1.74 15.70 -3.74
C ASP A 151 0.83 15.63 -4.97
N ALA A 152 0.93 14.57 -5.77
CA ALA A 152 0.02 14.36 -6.90
C ALA A 152 -1.40 14.06 -6.42
N VAL A 153 -1.54 13.28 -5.34
CA VAL A 153 -2.85 13.04 -4.69
C VAL A 153 -3.41 14.32 -4.10
N ARG A 154 -2.60 15.11 -3.39
CA ARG A 154 -3.05 16.40 -2.84
C ARG A 154 -3.59 17.31 -3.96
N ARG A 155 -2.82 17.51 -5.03
CA ARG A 155 -3.26 18.31 -6.19
C ARG A 155 -4.54 17.78 -6.81
N TYR A 156 -4.66 16.46 -6.98
CA TYR A 156 -5.87 15.85 -7.53
C TYR A 156 -7.11 16.16 -6.68
N TYR A 157 -7.00 16.12 -5.35
CA TYR A 157 -8.11 16.49 -4.48
C TYR A 157 -8.37 18.00 -4.44
N ASP A 158 -7.33 18.83 -4.44
CA ASP A 158 -7.44 20.29 -4.44
C ASP A 158 -8.10 20.80 -5.74
N GLU A 159 -7.72 20.24 -6.89
CA GLU A 159 -8.28 20.60 -8.20
C GLU A 159 -9.70 20.04 -8.40
N ALA A 160 -10.11 19.06 -7.59
CA ALA A 160 -11.46 18.47 -7.56
C ALA A 160 -12.07 18.18 -8.97
N PRO A 161 -11.37 17.42 -9.84
CA PRO A 161 -11.86 17.15 -11.19
C PRO A 161 -13.18 16.36 -11.15
N GLN A 162 -13.97 16.48 -12.21
CA GLN A 162 -15.23 15.75 -12.34
C GLN A 162 -14.95 14.25 -12.47
N VAL A 163 -15.26 13.49 -11.42
CA VAL A 163 -15.12 12.02 -11.45
C VAL A 163 -16.27 11.43 -12.28
N LEU A 164 -15.92 10.85 -13.43
CA LEU A 164 -16.85 10.23 -14.36
C LEU A 164 -17.14 8.77 -13.97
N GLN A 165 -16.11 8.04 -13.53
CA GLN A 165 -16.23 6.68 -13.01
C GLN A 165 -15.32 6.46 -11.81
N ARG A 166 -15.74 5.57 -10.92
CA ARG A 166 -14.99 5.19 -9.72
C ARG A 166 -15.14 3.70 -9.47
N ARG A 167 -14.03 3.07 -9.08
CA ARG A 167 -14.01 1.69 -8.62
C ARG A 167 -13.11 1.58 -7.39
N GLN A 168 -13.61 0.88 -6.37
CA GLN A 168 -12.77 0.44 -5.25
C GLN A 168 -12.15 -0.90 -5.61
N LEU A 169 -10.83 -0.99 -5.46
CA LEU A 169 -10.10 -2.23 -5.53
C LEU A 169 -9.85 -2.77 -4.12
N PHE A 170 -9.84 -4.10 -4.04
CA PHE A 170 -9.53 -4.84 -2.82
C PHE A 170 -8.38 -5.79 -3.14
N GLY A 171 -7.33 -5.73 -2.32
CA GLY A 171 -6.18 -6.60 -2.50
C GLY A 171 -6.50 -8.05 -2.15
N ARG A 172 -5.63 -8.98 -2.59
CA ARG A 172 -5.62 -10.32 -2.00
C ARG A 172 -5.05 -10.20 -0.60
N SER A 173 -5.87 -10.40 0.43
CA SER A 173 -5.36 -10.58 1.79
C SER A 173 -4.61 -11.91 1.83
N SER A 174 -3.29 -11.88 1.58
CA SER A 174 -2.43 -13.06 1.78
C SER A 174 -2.34 -13.46 3.25
N PHE A 175 -2.80 -12.59 4.16
CA PHE A 175 -2.81 -12.79 5.61
C PHE A 175 -4.10 -12.24 6.21
N ASP A 176 -4.74 -13.00 7.11
CA ASP A 176 -5.92 -12.53 7.85
C ASP A 176 -5.54 -11.44 8.84
N ASN A 177 -5.98 -10.19 8.61
CA ASN A 177 -5.73 -9.09 9.53
C ASN A 177 -6.40 -9.33 10.90
N ARG A 178 -5.64 -9.16 11.98
CA ARG A 178 -6.20 -9.10 13.34
C ARG A 178 -6.55 -7.66 13.67
N THR A 179 -7.62 -7.48 14.44
CA THR A 179 -8.08 -6.16 14.91
C THR A 179 -8.39 -6.21 16.40
N GLY A 180 -8.44 -5.05 17.05
CA GLY A 180 -8.86 -4.88 18.45
C GLY A 180 -8.11 -5.79 19.42
N GLU A 181 -8.85 -6.58 20.20
CA GLU A 181 -8.28 -7.47 21.23
C GLU A 181 -7.34 -8.54 20.65
N GLN A 182 -7.62 -9.03 19.44
CA GLN A 182 -6.78 -10.03 18.78
C GLN A 182 -5.41 -9.45 18.42
N LEU A 183 -5.38 -8.21 17.96
CA LEU A 183 -4.15 -7.48 17.67
C LEU A 183 -3.39 -7.16 18.96
N LEU A 184 -4.10 -6.72 20.01
CA LEU A 184 -3.50 -6.47 21.33
C LEU A 184 -2.86 -7.73 21.93
N ALA A 185 -3.52 -8.88 21.83
CA ALA A 185 -2.95 -10.15 22.28
C ALA A 185 -1.69 -10.51 21.47
N ALA A 186 -1.74 -10.27 20.16
CA ALA A 186 -0.63 -10.52 19.26
C ALA A 186 0.61 -9.66 19.55
N THR A 187 0.46 -8.44 20.07
CA THR A 187 1.61 -7.62 20.49
C THR A 187 2.52 -8.31 21.50
N LYS A 188 1.99 -9.25 22.30
CA LYS A 188 2.77 -10.01 23.30
C LYS A 188 3.51 -11.22 22.72
N ILE A 189 3.32 -11.52 21.44
CA ILE A 189 3.90 -12.67 20.76
C ILE A 189 5.08 -12.19 19.91
N ALA A 190 6.25 -12.79 20.13
CA ALA A 190 7.49 -12.34 19.48
C ALA A 190 7.50 -12.61 17.95
N VAL A 191 6.96 -13.75 17.52
CA VAL A 191 6.85 -14.12 16.11
C VAL A 191 5.42 -14.61 15.86
N GLN A 192 4.74 -14.00 14.90
CA GLN A 192 3.32 -14.25 14.62
C GLN A 192 3.13 -14.64 13.16
N ARG A 193 2.10 -15.46 12.87
CA ARG A 193 1.87 -16.23 11.63
C ARG A 193 2.63 -17.55 11.58
#